data_AF-A0A958WWZ5-F1
#
_entry.id   AF-A0A958WWZ5-F1
#
_cell.length_a   1.000
_cell.length_b   1.000
_cell.length_c   1.000
_cell.angle_alpha   90.00
_cell.angle_beta   90.00
_cell.angle_gamma   90.00
#
_symmetry.space_group_name_H-M   'P 1'
#
loop_
_entity.id
_entity.type
_entity.pdbx_description
1 polymer ?
#
loop_
_entity_poly.entity_id
_entity_poly.type
_entity_poly.pdbx_seq_one_letter_code
_entity_poly.pdbx_strand_id
1 'polypeptide(L)' 'MQALEFSTEVKNGNTIQLPEKFAALLKGGKKVKIIILYEENEKDWELLTAQQFINGYAEEDSIYDKL' A
#
# COMPACT_ATOMS: atom_id res chain seq x y z
N MET A 1 -6.95 -4.77 22.53
CA MET A 1 -7.52 -4.70 21.16
C MET A 1 -7.06 -5.96 20.42
N GLN A 2 -7.94 -6.65 19.71
CA GLN A 2 -7.61 -7.88 18.96
C GLN A 2 -7.61 -7.57 17.47
N ALA A 3 -6.54 -7.96 16.77
CA ALA A 3 -6.44 -7.84 15.32
C ALA A 3 -6.90 -9.15 14.66
N LEU A 4 -7.60 -9.04 13.53
CA LEU A 4 -8.04 -10.17 12.71
C LEU A 4 -7.44 -9.97 11.33
N GLU A 5 -6.63 -10.92 10.87
CA GLU A 5 -5.98 -10.88 9.56
C GLU A 5 -6.61 -11.91 8.64
N PHE A 6 -6.86 -11.51 7.39
CA PHE A 6 -7.25 -12.40 6.32
C PHE A 6 -6.93 -11.80 4.96
N SER A 7 -6.55 -12.67 4.02
CA SER A 7 -6.37 -12.31 2.61
C SER A 7 -7.71 -12.40 1.89
N THR A 8 -8.04 -11.38 1.10
CA THR A 8 -9.16 -11.39 0.16
C THR A 8 -8.86 -10.46 -1.00
N GLU A 9 -9.50 -10.72 -2.13
CA GLU A 9 -9.54 -9.78 -3.24
C GLU A 9 -10.63 -8.74 -3.02
N VAL A 10 -10.41 -7.54 -3.55
CA VAL A 10 -11.42 -6.48 -3.62
C VAL A 10 -12.34 -6.81 -4.79
N LYS A 11 -13.63 -7.02 -4.52
CA LYS A 11 -14.61 -7.33 -5.57
C LYS A 11 -14.99 -6.08 -6.36
N ASN A 12 -15.56 -6.30 -7.55
CA ASN A 12 -16.15 -5.25 -8.38
C ASN A 12 -17.06 -4.33 -7.53
N GLY A 13 -16.78 -3.03 -7.54
CA GLY A 13 -17.46 -2.05 -6.69
C GLY A 13 -16.72 -1.66 -5.39
N ASN A 14 -15.42 -1.99 -5.28
CA ASN A 14 -14.54 -1.57 -4.17
C ASN A 14 -15.01 -2.11 -2.80
N THR A 15 -15.55 -3.33 -2.77
CA THR A 15 -16.03 -3.97 -1.54
C THR A 15 -15.15 -5.13 -1.10
N ILE A 16 -14.87 -5.19 0.20
CA ILE A 16 -14.16 -6.29 0.86
C ILE A 16 -15.19 -7.07 1.65
N GLN A 17 -15.37 -8.36 1.31
CA GLN A 17 -16.33 -9.21 2.00
C GLN A 17 -15.67 -9.85 3.23
N LEU A 18 -16.27 -9.63 4.40
CA LEU A 18 -15.79 -10.24 5.63
C LEU A 18 -16.16 -11.74 5.69
N PRO A 19 -15.21 -12.64 5.94
CA PRO A 19 -15.50 -14.05 6.18
C PRO A 19 -16.47 -14.27 7.36
N GLU A 20 -17.39 -15.24 7.24
CA GLU A 20 -18.41 -15.53 8.26
C GLU A 20 -17.82 -15.82 9.64
N LYS A 21 -16.65 -16.46 9.69
CA LYS A 21 -15.89 -16.73 10.92
C LYS A 21 -15.63 -15.48 11.76
N PHE A 22 -15.44 -14.32 11.12
CA PHE A 22 -15.23 -13.05 11.80
C PHE A 22 -16.52 -12.26 11.98
N ALA A 23 -17.50 -12.44 11.08
CA ALA A 23 -18.82 -11.83 11.22
C ALA A 23 -19.46 -12.21 12.56
N ALA A 24 -19.31 -13.47 13.00
CA ALA A 24 -19.77 -13.93 14.30
C ALA A 24 -19.13 -13.18 15.50
N LEU A 25 -17.84 -12.84 15.40
CA LEU A 25 -17.09 -12.14 16.46
C LEU A 25 -17.44 -10.65 16.57
N LEU A 26 -17.85 -10.06 15.43
CA LEU A 26 -18.22 -8.66 15.30
C LEU A 26 -19.71 -8.40 15.52
N LYS A 27 -20.52 -9.43 15.78
CA LYS A 27 -21.94 -9.27 16.18
C LYS A 27 -22.04 -8.36 17.42
N GLY A 28 -23.02 -7.45 17.40
CA GLY A 28 -23.29 -6.52 18.50
C GLY A 28 -22.82 -5.08 18.29
N GLY A 29 -22.52 -4.66 17.06
CA GLY A 29 -22.28 -3.24 16.74
C GLY A 29 -20.99 -2.67 17.36
N LYS A 30 -19.96 -3.51 17.52
CA LYS A 30 -18.68 -3.08 18.09
C LYS A 30 -17.99 -2.08 17.17
N LYS A 31 -17.39 -1.04 17.74
CA LYS A 31 -16.53 -0.10 17.01
C LYS A 31 -15.25 -0.83 16.60
N VAL A 32 -14.94 -0.85 15.30
CA VAL A 32 -13.76 -1.53 14.74
C VAL A 32 -12.82 -0.54 14.06
N LYS A 33 -11.52 -0.86 14.05
CA LYS A 33 -10.49 -0.18 13.26
C LYS A 33 -10.07 -1.14 12.15
N ILE A 34 -10.12 -0.69 10.90
CA ILE A 34 -9.75 -1.50 9.73
C ILE A 34 -8.35 -1.06 9.29
N ILE A 35 -7.48 -2.03 9.03
CA ILE A 35 -6.16 -1.83 8.42
C ILE A 35 -6.19 -2.62 7.10
N ILE A 36 -5.87 -1.96 6.00
CA ILE A 36 -5.84 -2.55 4.66
C ILE A 36 -4.38 -2.50 4.20
N LEU A 37 -3.83 -3.67 3.86
CA LEU A 37 -2.55 -3.79 3.18
C LEU A 37 -2.87 -4.28 1.77
N TYR A 38 -2.34 -3.60 0.77
CA TYR A 38 -2.43 -4.00 -0.63
C TYR A 38 -1.01 -4.05 -1.20
N GLU A 39 -0.77 -4.97 -2.12
CA GLU A 39 0.48 -4.98 -2.88
C GLU A 39 0.42 -3.86 -3.90
N GLU A 40 1.30 -2.89 -3.76
CA GLU A 40 1.53 -1.88 -4.78
C GLU A 40 2.41 -2.49 -5.87
N ASN A 41 2.16 -2.12 -7.13
CA ASN A 41 2.98 -2.60 -8.24
C ASN A 41 4.37 -1.98 -8.08
N GLU A 42 5.42 -2.80 -7.90
CA GLU A 42 6.80 -2.31 -7.66
C GLU A 42 7.27 -1.27 -8.69
N LYS A 43 6.72 -1.32 -9.91
CA LYS A 43 7.00 -0.38 -11.00
C LYS A 43 6.75 1.09 -10.64
N ASP A 44 5.72 1.38 -9.85
CA ASP A 44 5.42 2.77 -9.47
C ASP A 44 6.48 3.30 -8.49
N TRP A 45 6.96 2.44 -7.59
CA TRP A 45 8.06 2.75 -6.67
C TRP A 45 9.39 2.90 -7.40
N GLU A 46 9.69 2.02 -8.35
CA GLU A 46 10.86 2.11 -9.22
C GLU A 46 10.87 3.42 -10.03
N LEU A 47 9.71 3.77 -10.63
CA LEU A 47 9.54 5.00 -11.40
C LEU A 47 9.74 6.25 -10.54
N LEU A 48 9.10 6.30 -9.37
CA LEU A 48 9.25 7.39 -8.40
C LEU A 48 10.70 7.53 -7.93
N THR A 49 11.35 6.41 -7.62
CA THR A 49 12.76 6.42 -7.20
C THR A 49 13.67 6.92 -8.30
N ALA A 50 13.48 6.45 -9.55
CA ALA A 50 14.26 6.92 -10.69
C ALA A 50 14.07 8.42 -10.95
N GLN A 51 12.83 8.91 -10.90
CA GLN A 51 12.52 10.34 -11.08
C GLN A 51 13.15 11.20 -9.98
N GLN A 52 13.00 10.80 -8.71
CA GLN A 52 13.54 11.55 -7.59
C GLN A 52 15.06 11.46 -7.49
N PHE A 53 15.65 10.34 -7.92
CA PHE A 53 17.10 10.19 -8.05
C PHE A 53 17.65 11.15 -9.09
N ILE A 54 17.08 11.19 -10.30
CA ILE A 54 17.51 12.10 -11.37
C ILE A 54 17.30 13.58 -10.98
N ASN A 55 16.16 13.92 -10.38
CA ASN A 55 15.88 15.29 -9.92
C ASN A 55 16.74 15.73 -8.72
N GLY A 56 17.37 14.78 -8.03
CA GLY A 56 18.29 15.04 -6.92
C GLY A 56 19.72 15.32 -7.38
N TYR A 57 20.07 15.04 -8.64
CA TYR A 57 21.33 15.49 -9.23
C TYR A 57 21.21 16.98 -9.59
N ALA A 58 21.85 17.84 -8.81
CA ALA A 58 22.08 19.22 -9.22
C ALA A 58 23.07 19.22 -10.40
N GLU A 59 22.89 20.13 -11.37
CA GLU A 59 23.86 20.34 -12.46
C GLU A 59 25.29 20.63 -11.92
N GLU A 60 25.37 21.13 -10.68
CA GLU A 60 26.61 21.40 -9.94
C GLU A 60 27.41 20.13 -9.60
N ASP A 61 26.77 18.95 -9.54
CA ASP A 61 27.43 17.66 -9.28
C ASP A 61 27.90 16.95 -10.57
N SER A 62 27.65 17.54 -11.75
CA SER A 62 28.06 17.00 -13.06
C SER A 62 29.54 17.28 -13.40
N ILE A 63 30.37 17.63 -12.42
CA ILE A 63 31.79 18.01 -12.58
C ILE A 63 32.60 16.92 -13.29
N TYR A 64 32.22 15.65 -13.15
CA TYR A 64 32.92 14.51 -13.76
C TYR A 64 32.27 13.96 -15.03
N ASP A 65 31.11 14.47 -15.45
CA ASP A 65 30.39 13.98 -16.64
C ASP A 65 31.03 14.41 -17.98
N LYS A 66 32.04 15.30 -17.93
CA LYS A 66 32.71 15.86 -19.12
C LYS A 66 34.21 15.53 -19.21
N LEU A 67 34.70 14.54 -18.47
CA LEU A 67 36.08 14.04 -18.58
C LEU A 67 36.17 12.80 -19.49
#